data_AF-A0A967W9U5-F1
#
_entry.id   AF-A0A967W9U5-F1
#
_cell.length_a   1.000
_cell.length_b   1.000
_cell.length_c   1.000
_cell.angle_alpha   90.00
_cell.angle_beta   90.00
_cell.angle_gamma   90.00
#
_symmetry.space_group_name_H-M   'P 1'
#
loop_
_entity.id
_entity.type
_entity.pdbx_description
1 polymer ?
#
loop_
_entity_poly.entity_id
_entity_poly.type
_entity_poly.pdbx_seq_one_letter_code
_entity_poly.pdbx_strand_id
1 'polypeptide(L)' 'LANADLRRANLYKADVTSAQLEQAESLEGAILPDGARHE' A
#
# COMPACT_ATOMS: atom_id res chain seq x y z
N LEU A 1 -0.96 9.81 4.17
CA LEU A 1 -0.65 9.24 2.84
C LEU A 1 -1.62 9.72 1.76
N ALA A 2 -2.48 10.72 2.03
CA ALA A 2 -3.36 11.29 1.01
C ALA A 2 -2.57 11.63 -0.27
N ASN A 3 -2.98 11.03 -1.38
CA ASN A 3 -2.38 11.17 -2.71
C ASN A 3 -0.93 10.68 -2.82
N ALA A 4 -0.55 9.65 -2.04
CA ALA A 4 0.75 9.00 -2.22
C ALA A 4 0.67 7.95 -3.34
N ASP A 5 1.59 8.02 -4.29
CA ASP A 5 1.80 6.95 -5.26
C ASP A 5 2.67 5.85 -4.64
N LEU A 6 2.06 4.69 -4.38
CA LEU A 6 2.70 3.52 -3.77
C LEU A 6 2.81 2.35 -4.76
N ARG A 7 2.75 2.62 -6.08
CA ARG A 7 2.87 1.57 -7.09
C ARG A 7 4.16 0.78 -6.91
N ARG A 8 4.03 -0.54 -6.87
CA ARG A 8 5.14 -1.49 -6.67
C ARG A 8 5.96 -1.27 -5.39
N ALA A 9 5.43 -0.53 -4.42
CA ALA A 9 6.07 -0.37 -3.12
C ALA A 9 6.04 -1.69 -2.33
N ASN A 10 7.05 -1.91 -1.49
CA ASN A 10 7.03 -3.04 -0.56
C ASN A 10 6.66 -2.55 0.85
N LEU A 11 5.44 -2.86 1.27
CA LEU A 11 4.87 -2.53 2.58
C LEU A 11 4.80 -3.76 3.48
N TYR A 12 5.49 -4.86 3.15
CA TYR A 12 5.47 -6.08 3.96
C TYR A 12 5.91 -5.78 5.40
N LYS A 13 5.05 -6.16 6.38
CA LYS A 13 5.22 -5.85 7.81
C LYS A 13 5.30 -4.35 8.15
N ALA A 14 4.93 -3.45 7.24
CA ALA A 14 4.80 -2.04 7.56
C ALA A 14 3.65 -1.83 8.56
N ASP A 15 3.87 -0.94 9.52
CA ASP A 15 2.84 -0.51 10.47
C ASP A 15 1.95 0.54 9.81
N VAL A 16 1.08 0.08 8.92
CA VAL A 16 0.09 0.89 8.21
C VAL A 16 -1.28 0.23 8.29
N THR A 17 -2.32 1.03 8.48
CA THR A 17 -3.70 0.56 8.55
C THR A 17 -4.36 0.56 7.17
N SER A 18 -5.41 -0.24 6.98
CA SER A 18 -6.20 -0.22 5.73
C SER A 18 -6.73 1.18 5.40
N ALA A 19 -7.18 1.94 6.41
CA ALA A 19 -7.64 3.32 6.23
C ALA A 19 -6.53 4.30 5.79
N GLN A 20 -5.26 4.00 6.06
CA GLN A 20 -4.13 4.78 5.53
C GLN A 20 -3.81 4.40 4.08
N LEU A 21 -3.97 3.12 3.73
CA LEU A 21 -3.79 2.62 2.37
C LEU A 21 -4.88 3.13 1.42
N GLU A 22 -6.12 3.24 1.90
CA GLU A 22 -7.26 3.83 1.15
C GLU A 22 -7.03 5.29 0.75
N GLN A 23 -6.11 6.00 1.41
CA GLN A 23 -5.75 7.37 1.08
C GLN A 23 -4.66 7.46 -0.01
N ALA A 24 -4.01 6.35 -0.37
CA ALA A 24 -3.01 6.33 -1.42
C ALA A 24 -3.65 6.61 -2.78
N GLU A 25 -2.94 7.33 -3.64
CA GLU A 25 -3.37 7.58 -5.02
C GLU A 25 -3.38 6.29 -5.84
N SER A 26 -2.41 5.40 -5.60
CA SER A 26 -2.33 4.10 -6.25
C SER A 26 -1.54 3.12 -5.41
N LEU A 27 -2.00 1.87 -5.40
CA LEU A 27 -1.34 0.71 -4.79
C LEU A 27 -1.00 -0.36 -5.85
N GLU A 28 -1.10 -0.06 -7.14
CA GLU A 28 -0.94 -1.04 -8.22
C GLU A 28 0.41 -1.78 -8.10
N GLY A 29 0.36 -3.10 -7.96
CA GLY A 29 1.54 -3.96 -7.82
C GLY A 29 2.28 -3.84 -6.47
N ALA A 30 1.76 -3.09 -5.51
CA ALA A 30 2.35 -2.98 -4.17
C ALA A 30 2.27 -4.31 -3.41
N ILE A 31 3.26 -4.62 -2.58
CA ILE A 31 3.17 -5.69 -1.58
C ILE A 31 2.61 -5.08 -0.30
N LEU A 32 1.44 -5.56 0.15
CA LEU A 32 0.72 -5.07 1.32
C LEU A 32 1.32 -5.60 2.64
N PRO A 33 0.88 -5.09 3.81
CA PRO A 33 1.43 -5.50 5.11
C PRO A 33 1.34 -6.99 5.41
N ASP A 34 0.30 -7.65 4.90
CA ASP A 34 0.08 -9.10 4.99
C ASP A 34 0.95 -9.92 4.02
N GLY A 35 1.65 -9.26 3.10
CA GLY A 35 2.49 -9.87 2.06
C GLY A 35 1.76 -10.15 0.75
N ALA A 36 0.47 -9.82 0.64
CA ALA A 36 -0.26 -9.96 -0.62
C ALA A 36 0.17 -8.88 -1.63
N ARG A 37 0.23 -9.23 -2.91
CA ARG A 37 0.39 -8.23 -3.97
C ARG A 37 -0.98 -7.64 -4.32
N HIS A 38 -1.08 -6.32 -4.34
CA HIS A 38 -2.26 -5.62 -4.83
C HIS A 38 -2.21 -5.52 -6.36
N GLU A 39 -3.34 -5.78 -7.02
CA GLU A 39 -3.48 -5.68 -8.49
C GLU A 39 -4.23 -4.41 -8.88
#